data_AF-A0AAN7Z3B2-F1
#
_entry.id   AF-A0AAN7Z3B2-F1
#
_cell.length_a   1.000
_cell.length_b   1.000
_cell.length_c   1.000
_cell.angle_alpha   90.00
_cell.angle_beta   90.00
_cell.angle_gamma   90.00
#
_symmetry.space_group_name_H-M   'P 1'
#
loop_
_entity.id
_entity.type
_entity.pdbx_description
1 polymer ?
#
loop_
_entity_poly.entity_id
_entity_poly.type
_entity_poly.pdbx_seq_one_letter_code
_entity_poly.pdbx_strand_id
1 'polypeptide(L)'
;MITNPSSRRLLQNSQFDLAITTPPTMASIGGHLVLIGVGPGIGRSVACLFASKRYNKVTLIARRAEQLKIEQAQVEAATENSHPVTVKTYAVDISDHAALTAALIDAEASRGKPECVYFNAARVITSQLLIQDVKDIEYDFKLTVSALYVTAQWAMPLLLDLAIADPSVQPAFVVTGGLLHVEPDPKLFALSLVKAAQRNLMQSLALSYRTSGVRIGMILVSGSVGPDEKERNPTNIAQKAWEWLSSSGAEVPFEIVI
;
A
#
# COMPACT_ATOMS: atom_id res chain seq x y z
N MET A 1 7.49 -9.74 -78.19
CA MET A 1 7.06 -9.59 -76.79
C MET A 1 8.27 -9.84 -75.93
N ILE A 2 8.90 -8.77 -75.43
CA ILE A 2 10.23 -8.75 -74.82
C ILE A 2 10.11 -8.25 -73.37
N THR A 3 11.04 -8.74 -72.54
CA THR A 3 11.17 -8.69 -71.08
C THR A 3 11.61 -7.33 -70.50
N ASN A 4 11.44 -7.22 -69.16
CA ASN A 4 12.31 -6.55 -68.17
C ASN A 4 11.94 -5.10 -67.67
N PRO A 5 12.60 -4.53 -66.63
CA PRO A 5 12.06 -4.35 -65.26
C PRO A 5 12.28 -2.92 -64.68
N SER A 6 12.07 -2.76 -63.36
CA SER A 6 12.63 -1.70 -62.48
C SER A 6 12.05 -0.28 -62.57
N SER A 7 11.58 0.24 -61.43
CA SER A 7 11.97 1.56 -60.94
C SER A 7 11.62 1.75 -59.47
N ARG A 8 12.68 1.91 -58.68
CA ARG A 8 12.78 2.34 -57.28
C ARG A 8 11.75 3.41 -56.91
N ARG A 9 10.99 3.17 -55.83
CA ARG A 9 10.36 4.25 -55.04
C ARG A 9 11.11 4.41 -53.72
N LEU A 10 11.95 5.44 -53.71
CA LEU A 10 12.17 6.42 -52.64
C LEU A 10 11.98 5.92 -51.21
N LEU A 11 13.10 5.53 -50.60
CA LEU A 11 13.32 5.64 -49.16
C LEU A 11 13.41 7.14 -48.84
N GLN A 12 12.39 7.68 -48.18
CA GLN A 12 12.45 9.02 -47.59
C GLN A 12 12.97 8.85 -46.16
N ASN A 13 14.14 9.43 -45.91
CA ASN A 13 14.72 9.58 -44.58
C ASN A 13 13.77 10.38 -43.70
N SER A 14 13.04 9.72 -42.80
CA SER A 14 12.54 10.37 -41.58
C SER A 14 13.57 10.13 -40.49
N GLN A 15 14.39 11.14 -40.22
CA GLN A 15 15.14 11.23 -38.97
C GLN A 15 14.11 11.12 -37.84
N PHE A 16 14.12 9.98 -37.15
CA PHE A 16 13.52 9.90 -35.82
C PHE A 16 14.39 10.77 -34.92
N ASP A 17 13.90 11.96 -34.61
CA ASP A 17 14.35 12.68 -33.43
C ASP A 17 14.17 11.75 -32.24
N LEU A 18 15.28 11.17 -31.79
CA LEU A 18 15.40 10.58 -30.47
C LEU A 18 15.18 11.72 -29.48
N ALA A 19 13.91 11.97 -29.15
CA ALA A 19 13.56 12.68 -27.94
C ALA A 19 14.26 11.91 -26.82
N ILE A 20 15.31 12.52 -26.29
CA ILE A 20 15.97 12.10 -25.07
C ILE A 20 14.88 12.21 -24.01
N THR A 21 14.17 11.10 -23.76
CA THR A 21 13.23 11.00 -22.67
C THR A 21 14.05 11.19 -21.42
N THR A 22 13.89 12.36 -20.81
CA THR A 22 14.45 12.66 -19.51
C THR A 22 14.03 11.52 -18.57
N PRO A 23 14.94 10.90 -17.81
CA PRO A 23 14.54 9.91 -16.82
C PRO A 23 13.49 10.54 -15.91
N PRO A 24 12.48 9.77 -15.43
CA PRO A 24 11.45 10.32 -14.56
C PRO A 24 12.14 11.05 -13.40
N THR A 25 11.84 12.34 -13.29
CA THR A 25 12.30 13.22 -12.23
C THR A 25 12.05 12.56 -10.89
N MET A 26 12.99 12.68 -9.95
CA MET A 26 12.78 12.31 -8.55
C MET A 26 11.36 12.71 -8.17
N ALA A 27 10.53 11.71 -7.83
CA ALA A 27 9.12 11.93 -7.54
C ALA A 27 9.04 13.10 -6.54
N SER A 28 8.42 14.21 -6.93
CA SER A 28 8.46 15.46 -6.15
C SER A 28 8.09 15.18 -4.69
N ILE A 29 8.87 15.72 -3.75
CA ILE A 29 8.57 15.63 -2.32
C ILE A 29 7.19 16.27 -2.10
N GLY A 30 6.28 15.53 -1.49
CA GLY A 30 4.88 15.93 -1.32
C GLY A 30 3.95 14.74 -1.23
N GLY A 31 2.73 15.01 -0.74
CA GLY A 31 1.66 14.03 -0.66
C GLY A 31 1.36 13.56 0.76
N HIS A 32 0.17 12.97 0.91
CA HIS A 32 -0.34 12.48 2.17
C HIS A 32 -0.34 10.95 2.20
N LEU A 33 0.39 10.39 3.15
CA LEU A 33 0.44 8.97 3.46
C LEU A 33 -0.45 8.66 4.67
N VAL A 34 -1.38 7.72 4.52
CA VAL A 34 -2.22 7.21 5.61
C VAL A 34 -1.87 5.75 5.87
N LEU A 35 -1.32 5.45 7.05
CA LEU A 35 -1.05 4.08 7.47
C LEU A 35 -2.05 3.62 8.53
N ILE A 36 -2.62 2.44 8.31
CA ILE A 36 -3.60 1.82 9.20
C ILE A 36 -3.02 0.52 9.77
N GLY A 37 -2.99 0.41 11.09
CA GLY A 37 -2.34 -0.70 11.79
C GLY A 37 -0.86 -0.46 12.05
N VAL A 38 -0.50 0.72 12.54
CA VAL A 38 0.90 1.08 12.84
C VAL A 38 1.33 0.53 14.21
N GLY A 39 2.48 -0.12 14.24
CA GLY A 39 3.15 -0.64 15.43
C GLY A 39 4.65 -0.85 15.15
N PRO A 40 5.42 -1.40 16.10
CA PRO A 40 6.88 -1.36 16.07
C PRO A 40 7.54 -2.22 14.97
N GLY A 41 6.74 -2.98 14.21
CA GLY A 41 7.21 -3.82 13.10
C GLY A 41 7.03 -3.13 11.74
N ILE A 42 6.40 -3.84 10.80
CA ILE A 42 6.25 -3.42 9.40
C ILE A 42 5.69 -2.00 9.27
N GLY A 43 4.60 -1.70 10.00
CA GLY A 43 3.95 -0.38 9.93
C GLY A 43 4.90 0.78 10.23
N ARG A 44 5.75 0.67 11.27
CA ARG A 44 6.79 1.67 11.57
C ARG A 44 7.77 1.82 10.43
N SER A 45 8.37 0.71 9.98
CA SER A 45 9.41 0.75 8.95
C SER A 45 8.87 1.32 7.63
N VAL A 46 7.64 0.98 7.25
CA VAL A 46 6.96 1.57 6.09
C VAL A 46 6.75 3.07 6.30
N ALA A 47 6.20 3.49 7.44
CA ALA A 47 5.96 4.90 7.73
C ALA A 47 7.25 5.74 7.66
N CYS A 48 8.31 5.30 8.35
CA CYS A 48 9.60 5.97 8.36
C CYS A 48 10.22 6.04 6.95
N LEU A 49 10.25 4.92 6.22
CA LEU A 49 10.86 4.89 4.90
C LEU A 49 10.07 5.76 3.91
N PHE A 50 8.75 5.61 3.85
CA PHE A 50 7.92 6.33 2.88
C PHE A 50 7.92 7.84 3.16
N ALA A 51 7.89 8.23 4.44
CA ALA A 51 8.00 9.63 4.84
C ALA A 51 9.38 10.22 4.51
N SER A 52 10.48 9.48 4.73
CA SER A 52 11.84 9.96 4.42
C SER A 52 12.10 10.11 2.91
N LYS A 53 11.32 9.44 2.07
CA LYS A 53 11.50 9.41 0.61
C LYS A 53 10.60 10.39 -0.15
N ARG A 54 9.35 10.59 0.28
CA ARG A 54 8.36 11.35 -0.53
C ARG A 54 7.32 12.09 0.30
N TYR A 55 6.69 11.43 1.27
CA TYR A 55 5.46 11.96 1.86
C TYR A 55 5.75 12.92 3.03
N ASN A 56 5.39 14.19 2.85
CA ASN A 56 5.56 15.23 3.87
C ASN A 56 4.39 15.31 4.87
N LYS A 57 3.29 14.61 4.58
CA LYS A 57 2.15 14.50 5.47
C LYS A 57 1.89 13.03 5.81
N VAL A 58 1.92 12.69 7.10
CA VAL A 58 1.74 11.31 7.55
C VAL A 58 0.60 11.22 8.56
N THR A 59 -0.33 10.31 8.33
CA THR A 59 -1.36 9.89 9.28
C THR A 59 -1.06 8.48 9.76
N LEU A 60 -1.01 8.28 11.08
CA LEU A 60 -0.84 6.97 11.71
C LEU A 60 -2.11 6.59 12.47
N ILE A 61 -2.73 5.47 12.10
CA ILE A 61 -3.92 4.94 12.78
C ILE A 61 -3.57 3.60 13.43
N ALA A 62 -3.79 3.51 14.75
CA ALA A 62 -3.62 2.28 15.51
C ALA A 62 -4.43 2.35 16.81
N ARG A 63 -4.55 1.23 17.52
CA ARG A 63 -5.43 1.13 18.70
C ARG A 63 -4.93 1.86 19.93
N ARG A 64 -3.61 1.96 20.08
CA ARG A 64 -2.94 2.32 21.35
C ARG A 64 -2.27 3.67 21.23
N ALA A 65 -2.76 4.66 21.98
CA ALA A 65 -2.27 6.04 21.93
C ALA A 65 -0.80 6.15 22.39
N GLU A 66 -0.42 5.38 23.41
CA GLU A 66 0.95 5.30 23.92
C GLU A 66 1.91 4.75 22.88
N GLN A 67 1.52 3.70 22.14
CA GLN A 67 2.33 3.19 21.05
C GLN A 67 2.43 4.22 19.92
N LEU A 68 1.31 4.86 19.54
CA LEU A 68 1.29 5.88 18.48
C LEU A 68 2.22 7.05 18.76
N LYS A 69 2.37 7.48 20.02
CA LYS A 69 3.35 8.52 20.40
C LYS A 69 4.78 8.09 20.10
N ILE A 70 5.11 6.82 20.35
CA ILE A 70 6.43 6.26 20.01
C ILE A 70 6.58 6.22 18.49
N GLU A 71 5.58 5.73 17.76
CA GLU A 71 5.64 5.65 16.29
C GLU A 71 5.78 7.02 15.63
N GLN A 72 5.07 8.02 16.14
CA GLN A 72 5.21 9.40 15.70
C GLN A 72 6.65 9.90 15.84
N ALA A 73 7.25 9.74 17.03
CA ALA A 73 8.63 10.16 17.27
C ALA A 73 9.63 9.42 16.36
N GLN A 74 9.39 8.14 16.04
CA GLN A 74 10.23 7.38 15.12
C GLN A 74 10.14 7.89 13.68
N VAL A 75 8.95 8.28 13.22
CA VAL A 75 8.78 8.90 11.89
C VAL A 75 9.46 10.26 11.84
N GLU A 76 9.25 11.10 12.85
CA GLU A 76 9.89 12.42 12.95
C GLU A 76 11.42 12.30 12.92
N ALA A 77 12.01 11.43 13.75
CA ALA A 77 13.44 11.19 13.77
C ALA A 77 14.00 10.65 12.44
N ALA A 78 13.27 9.74 11.76
CA ALA A 78 13.70 9.19 10.47
C ALA A 78 13.72 10.24 9.34
N THR A 79 13.08 11.40 9.55
CA THR A 79 12.90 12.45 8.54
C THR A 79 13.65 13.75 8.86
N GLU A 80 14.34 13.80 10.01
CA GLU A 80 15.06 15.00 10.48
C GLU A 80 16.04 15.56 9.45
N ASN A 81 16.68 14.68 8.66
CA ASN A 81 17.66 15.04 7.64
C ASN A 81 17.12 14.94 6.20
N SER A 82 15.81 14.74 5.99
CA SER A 82 15.22 14.66 4.66
C SER A 82 14.52 15.97 4.28
N HIS A 83 13.24 16.10 4.61
CA HIS A 83 12.40 17.24 4.33
C HIS A 83 11.40 17.42 5.48
N PRO A 84 10.80 18.61 5.67
CA PRO A 84 9.80 18.80 6.70
C PRO A 84 8.66 17.78 6.56
N VAL A 85 8.44 16.99 7.61
CA VAL A 85 7.35 16.02 7.72
C VAL A 85 6.50 16.39 8.92
N THR A 86 5.18 16.33 8.74
CA THR A 86 4.23 16.47 9.84
C THR A 86 3.50 15.15 10.04
N VAL A 87 3.32 14.74 11.29
CA VAL A 87 2.66 13.48 11.64
C VAL A 87 1.39 13.80 12.45
N LYS A 88 0.28 13.10 12.17
CA LYS A 88 -0.93 13.12 13.00
C LYS A 88 -1.33 11.69 13.32
N THR A 89 -1.76 11.45 14.56
CA THR A 89 -2.09 10.12 15.05
C THR A 89 -3.56 10.03 15.42
N TYR A 90 -4.16 8.86 15.19
CA TYR A 90 -5.53 8.55 15.60
C TYR A 90 -5.55 7.23 16.36
N ALA A 91 -5.87 7.30 17.65
CA ALA A 91 -6.05 6.14 18.50
C ALA A 91 -7.44 5.54 18.30
N VAL A 92 -7.55 4.53 17.43
CA VAL A 92 -8.83 3.94 16.99
C VAL A 92 -8.73 2.42 16.95
N ASP A 93 -9.72 1.74 17.54
CA ASP A 93 -10.02 0.35 17.19
C ASP A 93 -10.73 0.31 15.86
N ILE A 94 -10.02 -0.11 14.81
CA ILE A 94 -10.55 -0.11 13.45
C ILE A 94 -11.66 -1.15 13.23
N SER A 95 -11.91 -2.04 14.19
CA SER A 95 -13.10 -2.89 14.19
C SER A 95 -14.39 -2.10 14.53
N ASP A 96 -14.26 -0.92 15.13
CA ASP A 96 -15.30 0.11 15.15
C ASP A 96 -15.21 0.92 13.85
N HIS A 97 -16.03 0.51 12.88
CA HIS A 97 -16.02 1.11 11.54
C HIS A 97 -16.48 2.57 11.54
N ALA A 98 -17.37 2.96 12.46
CA ALA A 98 -17.80 4.35 12.56
C ALA A 98 -16.66 5.25 13.07
N ALA A 99 -15.92 4.78 14.08
CA ALA A 99 -14.73 5.48 14.58
C ALA A 99 -13.62 5.53 13.51
N LEU A 100 -13.41 4.44 12.77
CA LEU A 100 -12.47 4.43 11.64
C LEU A 100 -12.86 5.46 10.58
N THR A 101 -14.10 5.48 10.12
CA THR A 101 -14.58 6.45 9.13
C THR A 101 -14.40 7.89 9.62
N ALA A 102 -14.74 8.18 10.88
CA ALA A 102 -14.56 9.52 11.45
C ALA A 102 -13.09 9.96 11.45
N ALA A 103 -12.16 9.06 11.81
CA ALA A 103 -10.73 9.36 11.80
C ALA A 103 -10.18 9.57 10.38
N LEU A 104 -10.65 8.80 9.40
CA LEU A 104 -10.26 8.95 7.99
C LEU A 104 -10.74 10.30 7.41
N ILE A 105 -11.99 10.69 7.72
CA ILE A 105 -12.54 12.00 7.32
C ILE A 105 -11.77 13.14 7.97
N ASP A 106 -11.45 13.07 9.27
CA ASP A 106 -10.66 14.12 9.93
C ASP A 106 -9.22 14.18 9.38
N ALA A 107 -8.62 13.03 9.04
CA ALA A 107 -7.31 12.97 8.40
C ALA A 107 -7.31 13.64 7.03
N GLU A 108 -8.33 13.40 6.22
CA GLU A 108 -8.54 14.09 4.95
C GLU A 108 -8.73 15.60 5.15
N ALA A 109 -9.63 16.01 6.04
CA ALA A 109 -9.93 17.42 6.28
C ALA A 109 -8.71 18.19 6.79
N SER A 110 -7.92 17.59 7.68
CA SER A 110 -6.78 18.26 8.31
C SER A 110 -5.48 18.19 7.49
N ARG A 111 -5.37 17.27 6.53
CA ARG A 111 -4.09 17.03 5.81
C ARG A 111 -4.23 17.02 4.28
N GLY A 112 -5.45 17.01 3.76
CA GLY A 112 -5.78 16.89 2.35
C GLY A 112 -5.97 15.44 1.90
N LYS A 113 -6.37 15.26 0.63
CA LYS A 113 -6.58 13.94 0.02
C LYS A 113 -5.32 13.07 0.14
N PRO A 114 -5.47 11.77 0.46
CA PRO A 114 -4.34 10.85 0.48
C PRO A 114 -3.79 10.66 -0.94
N GLU A 115 -2.48 10.50 -1.04
CA GLU A 115 -1.83 9.98 -2.24
C GLU A 115 -1.49 8.49 -2.06
N CYS A 116 -1.18 8.06 -0.84
CA CYS A 116 -0.97 6.65 -0.53
C CYS A 116 -1.73 6.25 0.74
N VAL A 117 -2.47 5.14 0.65
CA VAL A 117 -3.09 4.50 1.79
C VAL A 117 -2.47 3.10 1.94
N TYR A 118 -1.92 2.82 3.11
CA TYR A 118 -1.22 1.58 3.42
C TYR A 118 -1.90 0.86 4.59
N PHE A 119 -2.58 -0.26 4.32
CA PHE A 119 -3.30 -1.04 5.31
C PHE A 119 -2.48 -2.26 5.75
N ASN A 120 -2.01 -2.26 6.99
CA ASN A 120 -1.18 -3.31 7.58
C ASN A 120 -1.92 -4.12 8.66
N ALA A 121 -3.07 -3.65 9.14
CA ALA A 121 -3.70 -4.20 10.34
C ALA A 121 -4.14 -5.67 10.20
N ALA A 122 -3.72 -6.50 11.17
CA ALA A 122 -4.20 -7.87 11.39
C ALA A 122 -3.90 -8.31 12.84
N ARG A 123 -4.64 -9.30 13.34
CA ARG A 123 -4.26 -10.04 14.56
C ARG A 123 -3.50 -11.30 14.16
N VAL A 124 -2.24 -11.38 14.54
CA VAL A 124 -1.42 -12.58 14.34
C VAL A 124 -1.37 -13.34 15.65
N ILE A 125 -2.37 -14.19 15.88
CA ILE A 125 -2.51 -14.99 17.10
C ILE A 125 -2.86 -16.44 16.74
N THR A 126 -2.47 -17.37 17.61
CA THR A 126 -2.84 -18.78 17.47
C THR A 126 -4.35 -18.96 17.65
N SER A 127 -4.92 -19.86 16.85
CA SER A 127 -6.33 -20.25 16.90
C SER A 127 -6.45 -21.78 16.73
N GLN A 128 -7.53 -22.37 17.23
CA GLN A 128 -7.72 -23.82 17.19
C GLN A 128 -9.02 -24.23 16.51
N LEU A 129 -8.90 -25.07 15.48
CA LEU A 129 -10.05 -25.61 14.76
C LEU A 129 -11.03 -26.32 15.70
N LEU A 130 -12.32 -26.18 15.39
CA LEU A 130 -13.45 -26.82 16.06
C LEU A 130 -13.72 -26.37 17.51
N ILE A 131 -12.85 -25.56 18.12
CA ILE A 131 -13.08 -25.05 19.49
C ILE A 131 -12.93 -23.53 19.64
N GLN A 132 -12.39 -22.83 18.63
CA GLN A 132 -12.31 -21.38 18.64
C GLN A 132 -13.70 -20.76 18.76
N ASP A 133 -13.83 -19.74 19.60
CA ASP A 133 -15.07 -18.97 19.71
C ASP A 133 -15.35 -18.23 18.39
N VAL A 134 -16.57 -18.38 17.87
CA VAL A 134 -17.01 -17.75 16.62
C VAL A 134 -16.84 -16.22 16.69
N LYS A 135 -17.03 -15.62 17.86
CA LYS A 135 -16.88 -14.16 18.04
C LYS A 135 -15.47 -13.66 17.73
N ASP A 136 -14.45 -14.50 17.94
CA ASP A 136 -13.06 -14.13 17.64
C ASP A 136 -12.81 -14.13 16.13
N ILE A 137 -13.40 -15.09 15.40
CA ILE A 137 -13.37 -15.15 13.94
C ILE A 137 -14.09 -13.94 13.35
N GLU A 138 -15.27 -13.60 13.88
CA GLU A 138 -16.02 -12.42 13.46
C GLU A 138 -15.27 -11.12 13.77
N TYR A 139 -14.61 -11.03 14.93
CA TYR A 139 -13.78 -9.87 15.25
C TYR A 139 -12.61 -9.72 14.27
N ASP A 140 -11.91 -10.81 13.95
CA ASP A 140 -10.80 -10.79 12.99
C ASP A 140 -11.29 -10.38 11.59
N PHE A 141 -12.50 -10.80 11.21
CA PHE A 141 -13.13 -10.38 9.95
C PHE A 141 -13.47 -8.88 9.96
N LYS A 142 -14.07 -8.37 11.05
CA LYS A 142 -14.33 -6.94 11.22
C LYS A 142 -13.05 -6.10 11.13
N LEU A 143 -11.99 -6.57 11.79
CA LEU A 143 -10.71 -5.89 11.87
C LEU A 143 -9.93 -5.91 10.55
N THR A 144 -9.92 -7.02 9.83
CA THR A 144 -9.01 -7.23 8.68
C THR A 144 -9.71 -6.98 7.34
N VAL A 145 -10.98 -7.41 7.22
CA VAL A 145 -11.71 -7.40 5.95
C VAL A 145 -12.68 -6.22 5.91
N SER A 146 -13.56 -6.09 6.90
CA SER A 146 -14.55 -5.01 6.91
C SER A 146 -13.87 -3.65 7.08
N ALA A 147 -12.88 -3.51 7.97
CA ALA A 147 -12.13 -2.26 8.11
C ALA A 147 -11.35 -1.89 6.82
N LEU A 148 -10.80 -2.89 6.12
CA LEU A 148 -10.15 -2.66 4.82
C LEU A 148 -11.17 -2.19 3.78
N TYR A 149 -12.37 -2.78 3.75
CA TYR A 149 -13.43 -2.34 2.85
C TYR A 149 -13.90 -0.91 3.17
N VAL A 150 -14.12 -0.58 4.44
CA VAL A 150 -14.46 0.80 4.89
C VAL A 150 -13.36 1.78 4.50
N THR A 151 -12.10 1.39 4.67
CA THR A 151 -10.95 2.19 4.21
C THR A 151 -11.01 2.39 2.69
N ALA A 152 -11.32 1.35 1.91
CA ALA A 152 -11.42 1.42 0.46
C ALA A 152 -12.58 2.33 0.01
N GLN A 153 -13.74 2.26 0.69
CA GLN A 153 -14.89 3.13 0.41
C GLN A 153 -14.53 4.61 0.54
N TRP A 154 -13.71 4.96 1.53
CA TRP A 154 -13.20 6.32 1.71
C TRP A 154 -12.06 6.66 0.73
N ALA A 155 -11.06 5.77 0.62
CA ALA A 155 -9.82 6.06 -0.10
C ALA A 155 -9.99 6.06 -1.63
N MET A 156 -10.72 5.08 -2.18
CA MET A 156 -10.76 4.87 -3.63
C MET A 156 -11.28 6.08 -4.41
N PRO A 157 -12.40 6.73 -4.02
CA PRO A 157 -12.84 7.96 -4.70
C PRO A 157 -11.76 9.05 -4.70
N LEU A 158 -11.05 9.23 -3.59
CA LEU A 158 -10.02 10.27 -3.45
C LEU A 158 -8.78 9.99 -4.30
N LEU A 159 -8.36 8.72 -4.35
CA LEU A 159 -7.23 8.28 -5.17
C LEU A 159 -7.55 8.36 -6.67
N LEU A 160 -8.78 8.01 -7.06
CA LEU A 160 -9.28 8.14 -8.44
C LEU A 160 -9.32 9.61 -8.88
N ASP A 161 -9.88 10.48 -8.05
CA ASP A 161 -9.91 11.92 -8.29
C ASP A 161 -8.48 12.48 -8.49
N LEU A 162 -7.54 12.05 -7.65
CA LEU A 162 -6.15 12.50 -7.72
C LEU A 162 -5.46 12.01 -9.01
N ALA A 163 -5.68 10.76 -9.40
CA ALA A 163 -5.13 10.19 -10.63
C ALA A 163 -5.67 10.90 -11.88
N ILE A 164 -6.92 11.36 -11.85
CA ILE A 164 -7.52 12.15 -12.93
C ILE A 164 -6.96 13.59 -12.94
N ALA A 165 -6.86 14.21 -11.77
CA ALA A 165 -6.46 15.60 -11.64
C ALA A 165 -4.97 15.82 -11.98
N ASP A 166 -4.12 14.84 -11.66
CA ASP A 166 -2.69 14.89 -11.92
C ASP A 166 -2.16 13.52 -12.41
N PRO A 167 -2.10 13.30 -13.73
CA PRO A 167 -1.57 12.06 -14.30
C PRO A 167 -0.07 11.83 -14.04
N SER A 168 0.66 12.82 -13.50
CA SER A 168 2.06 12.66 -13.14
C SER A 168 2.26 11.97 -11.79
N VAL A 169 1.23 11.95 -10.94
CA VAL A 169 1.22 11.16 -9.71
C VAL A 169 0.59 9.79 -9.95
N GLN A 170 1.01 8.82 -9.15
CA GLN A 170 0.47 7.46 -9.20
C GLN A 170 -0.04 7.08 -7.81
N PRO A 171 -1.27 7.53 -7.46
CA PRO A 171 -1.85 7.27 -6.16
C PRO A 171 -1.96 5.77 -5.89
N ALA A 172 -1.84 5.36 -4.63
CA ALA A 172 -1.72 3.94 -4.30
C ALA A 172 -2.57 3.51 -3.12
N PHE A 173 -3.17 2.33 -3.24
CA PHE A 173 -3.81 1.58 -2.16
C PHE A 173 -3.11 0.23 -1.97
N VAL A 174 -2.38 0.10 -0.87
CA VAL A 174 -1.45 -1.01 -0.63
C VAL A 174 -1.83 -1.74 0.64
N VAL A 175 -1.75 -3.07 0.62
CA VAL A 175 -2.09 -3.91 1.77
C VAL A 175 -0.96 -4.88 2.12
N THR A 176 -0.63 -5.00 3.41
CA THR A 176 0.23 -6.11 3.88
C THR A 176 -0.59 -7.40 3.96
N GLY A 177 -0.23 -8.35 3.10
CA GLY A 177 -0.82 -9.68 3.04
C GLY A 177 0.14 -10.75 3.56
N GLY A 178 -0.13 -12.00 3.16
CA GLY A 178 0.72 -13.15 3.40
C GLY A 178 0.19 -14.34 2.59
N LEU A 179 0.89 -15.47 2.62
CA LEU A 179 0.54 -16.66 1.81
C LEU A 179 -0.53 -17.57 2.42
N LEU A 180 -1.09 -17.24 3.59
CA LEU A 180 -2.12 -18.05 4.28
C LEU A 180 -3.41 -18.27 3.47
N HIS A 181 -3.62 -17.50 2.40
CA HIS A 181 -4.73 -17.70 1.46
C HIS A 181 -4.49 -18.86 0.47
N VAL A 182 -3.23 -19.24 0.23
CA VAL A 182 -2.82 -20.42 -0.57
C VAL A 182 -2.40 -21.56 0.35
N GLU A 183 -1.59 -21.23 1.37
CA GLU A 183 -0.97 -22.17 2.29
C GLU A 183 -1.50 -21.90 3.72
N PRO A 184 -2.74 -22.31 4.05
CA PRO A 184 -3.30 -22.07 5.37
C PRO A 184 -2.53 -22.85 6.44
N ASP A 185 -2.32 -22.23 7.60
CA ASP A 185 -1.77 -22.89 8.79
C ASP A 185 -2.91 -23.23 9.76
N PRO A 186 -3.14 -24.52 10.08
CA PRO A 186 -4.15 -24.92 11.06
C PRO A 186 -4.04 -24.27 12.44
N LYS A 187 -2.83 -23.86 12.86
CA LYS A 187 -2.59 -23.12 14.12
C LYS A 187 -2.96 -21.64 14.02
N LEU A 188 -3.15 -21.13 12.80
CA LEU A 188 -3.54 -19.76 12.48
C LEU A 188 -4.79 -19.78 11.60
N PHE A 189 -5.70 -20.74 11.79
CA PHE A 189 -6.82 -20.94 10.87
C PHE A 189 -7.72 -19.69 10.78
N ALA A 190 -8.00 -19.02 11.91
CA ALA A 190 -8.81 -17.80 11.92
C ALA A 190 -8.17 -16.68 11.10
N LEU A 191 -6.85 -16.48 11.26
CA LEU A 191 -6.08 -15.55 10.44
C LEU A 191 -6.08 -15.96 8.96
N SER A 192 -5.98 -17.26 8.66
CA SER A 192 -5.98 -17.78 7.28
C SER A 192 -7.29 -17.47 6.56
N LEU A 193 -8.43 -17.61 7.25
CA LEU A 193 -9.75 -17.24 6.70
C LEU A 193 -9.80 -15.77 6.28
N VAL A 194 -9.37 -14.86 7.16
CA VAL A 194 -9.43 -13.42 6.87
C VAL A 194 -8.37 -12.98 5.85
N LYS A 195 -7.23 -13.67 5.75
CA LYS A 195 -6.22 -13.41 4.72
C LYS A 195 -6.69 -13.84 3.33
N ALA A 196 -7.46 -14.93 3.22
CA ALA A 196 -8.13 -15.31 1.99
C ALA A 196 -9.17 -14.26 1.54
N ALA A 197 -10.02 -13.82 2.47
CA ALA A 197 -11.02 -12.78 2.19
C ALA A 197 -10.37 -11.42 1.85
N GLN A 198 -9.34 -11.02 2.59
CA GLN A 198 -8.58 -9.79 2.34
C GLN A 198 -7.97 -9.76 0.94
N ARG A 199 -7.33 -10.85 0.51
CA ARG A 199 -6.77 -10.94 -0.84
C ARG A 199 -7.87 -10.87 -1.90
N ASN A 200 -8.97 -11.59 -1.72
CA ASN A 200 -10.07 -11.56 -2.67
C ASN A 200 -10.65 -10.15 -2.84
N LEU A 201 -10.82 -9.41 -1.74
CA LEU A 201 -11.24 -8.01 -1.77
C LEU A 201 -10.26 -7.14 -2.56
N MET A 202 -8.96 -7.23 -2.28
CA MET A 202 -7.94 -6.44 -2.99
C MET A 202 -7.85 -6.81 -4.47
N GLN A 203 -7.97 -8.10 -4.81
CA GLN A 203 -7.97 -8.55 -6.19
C GLN A 203 -9.21 -8.03 -6.95
N SER A 204 -10.37 -7.99 -6.28
CA SER A 204 -11.60 -7.44 -6.86
C SER A 204 -11.46 -5.94 -7.14
N LEU A 205 -10.87 -5.17 -6.22
CA LEU A 205 -10.54 -3.76 -6.45
C LEU A 205 -9.57 -3.60 -7.61
N ALA A 206 -8.46 -4.36 -7.61
CA ALA A 206 -7.46 -4.30 -8.66
C ALA A 206 -8.07 -4.60 -10.04
N LEU A 207 -8.89 -5.64 -10.16
CA LEU A 207 -9.59 -5.99 -11.40
C LEU A 207 -10.56 -4.90 -11.87
N SER A 208 -11.25 -4.24 -10.94
CA SER A 208 -12.25 -3.22 -11.25
C SER A 208 -11.63 -1.89 -11.70
N TYR A 209 -10.42 -1.58 -11.23
CA TYR A 209 -9.79 -0.26 -11.40
C TYR A 209 -8.43 -0.30 -12.13
N ARG A 210 -8.12 -1.37 -12.88
CA ARG A 210 -6.82 -1.56 -13.56
C ARG A 210 -6.36 -0.36 -14.40
N THR A 211 -7.30 0.29 -15.09
CA THR A 211 -7.00 1.39 -16.04
C THR A 211 -7.23 2.77 -15.44
N SER A 212 -7.39 2.87 -14.11
CA SER A 212 -7.78 4.10 -13.44
C SER A 212 -6.62 5.06 -13.12
N GLY A 213 -5.38 4.61 -13.26
CA GLY A 213 -4.18 5.33 -12.80
C GLY A 213 -3.88 5.14 -11.30
N VAL A 214 -4.73 4.46 -10.54
CA VAL A 214 -4.47 4.10 -9.14
C VAL A 214 -3.75 2.75 -9.06
N ARG A 215 -2.62 2.71 -8.35
CA ARG A 215 -1.92 1.46 -8.04
C ARG A 215 -2.61 0.72 -6.90
N ILE A 216 -3.04 -0.50 -7.15
CA ILE A 216 -3.68 -1.36 -6.15
C ILE A 216 -2.85 -2.63 -6.04
N GLY A 217 -2.34 -2.93 -4.85
CA GLY A 217 -1.52 -4.13 -4.69
C GLY A 217 -1.25 -4.56 -3.26
N MET A 218 -0.57 -5.69 -3.15
CA MET A 218 -0.32 -6.36 -1.88
C MET A 218 1.15 -6.74 -1.72
N ILE A 219 1.65 -6.52 -0.51
CA ILE A 219 2.98 -6.96 -0.07
C ILE A 219 2.77 -8.23 0.75
N LEU A 220 2.99 -9.38 0.14
CA LEU A 220 2.77 -10.69 0.77
C LEU A 220 4.01 -11.09 1.55
N VAL A 221 3.89 -11.08 2.88
CA VAL A 221 4.98 -11.53 3.75
C VAL A 221 4.73 -12.99 4.12
N SER A 222 5.60 -13.89 3.67
CA SER A 222 5.46 -15.33 3.89
C SER A 222 6.35 -15.80 5.03
N GLY A 223 5.77 -16.17 6.17
CA GLY A 223 6.51 -16.70 7.32
C GLY A 223 6.74 -15.67 8.44
N SER A 224 7.64 -16.01 9.36
CA SER A 224 7.87 -15.22 10.57
C SER A 224 8.56 -13.89 10.27
N VAL A 225 8.09 -12.82 10.91
CA VAL A 225 8.66 -11.48 10.85
C VAL A 225 9.38 -11.21 12.16
N GLY A 226 10.62 -10.72 12.07
CA GLY A 226 11.41 -10.34 13.25
C GLY A 226 12.58 -9.44 12.87
N PRO A 227 13.10 -8.63 13.79
CA PRO A 227 14.23 -7.73 13.52
C PRO A 227 15.49 -8.50 13.10
N ASP A 228 15.68 -9.71 13.63
CA ASP A 228 16.84 -10.56 13.35
C ASP A 228 16.63 -11.48 12.12
N GLU A 229 15.48 -11.40 11.46
CA GLU A 229 15.20 -12.19 10.26
C GLU A 229 15.92 -11.56 9.04
N LYS A 230 16.57 -12.39 8.22
CA LYS A 230 17.44 -11.93 7.14
C LYS A 230 16.70 -11.16 6.03
N GLU A 231 15.50 -11.60 5.65
CA GLU A 231 14.74 -11.15 4.48
C GLU A 231 13.41 -10.48 4.88
N ARG A 232 12.71 -11.05 5.84
CA ARG A 232 11.40 -10.65 6.38
C ARG A 232 11.51 -9.82 7.65
N ASN A 233 12.63 -9.11 7.84
CA ASN A 233 12.66 -8.05 8.84
C ASN A 233 11.84 -6.83 8.36
N PRO A 234 11.30 -6.02 9.28
CA PRO A 234 10.48 -4.86 8.95
C PRO A 234 11.13 -3.87 7.97
N THR A 235 12.44 -3.65 8.07
CA THR A 235 13.19 -2.73 7.20
C THR A 235 13.21 -3.21 5.76
N ASN A 236 13.52 -4.48 5.54
CA ASN A 236 13.52 -5.09 4.21
C ASN A 236 12.12 -5.15 3.60
N ILE A 237 11.10 -5.46 4.42
CA ILE A 237 9.70 -5.44 3.96
C ILE A 237 9.29 -4.03 3.51
N ALA A 238 9.65 -3.00 4.27
CA ALA A 238 9.39 -1.62 3.90
C ALA A 238 10.12 -1.23 2.60
N GLN A 239 11.38 -1.65 2.45
CA GLN A 239 12.18 -1.42 1.25
C GLN A 239 11.52 -2.05 0.02
N LYS A 240 11.07 -3.31 0.11
CA LYS A 240 10.34 -4.00 -0.98
C LYS A 240 9.01 -3.32 -1.31
N ALA A 241 8.28 -2.85 -0.30
CA ALA A 241 7.06 -2.08 -0.50
C ALA A 241 7.33 -0.75 -1.21
N TRP A 242 8.43 -0.08 -0.88
CA TRP A 242 8.85 1.14 -1.56
C TRP A 242 9.28 0.88 -3.01
N GLU A 243 10.04 -0.18 -3.27
CA GLU A 243 10.41 -0.61 -4.63
C GLU A 243 9.17 -0.87 -5.50
N TRP A 244 8.18 -1.57 -4.95
CA TRP A 244 6.90 -1.78 -5.61
C TRP A 244 6.20 -0.46 -5.95
N LEU A 245 6.08 0.44 -4.97
CA LEU A 245 5.43 1.74 -5.13
C LEU A 245 6.16 2.68 -6.10
N SER A 246 7.49 2.62 -6.13
CA SER A 246 8.34 3.53 -6.91
C SER A 246 8.66 3.03 -8.32
N SER A 247 8.26 1.79 -8.64
CA SER A 247 8.55 1.17 -9.94
C SER A 247 7.93 1.94 -11.13
N SER A 248 8.74 2.23 -12.14
CA SER A 248 8.39 3.08 -13.29
C SER A 248 7.93 2.30 -14.54
N GLY A 249 7.35 1.10 -14.37
CA GLY A 249 6.92 0.22 -15.46
C GLY A 249 5.42 0.26 -15.77
N ALA A 250 5.04 -0.10 -17.00
CA ALA A 250 3.65 -0.17 -17.45
C ALA A 250 2.82 -1.26 -16.74
N GLU A 251 3.47 -2.27 -16.16
CA GLU A 251 2.83 -3.30 -15.34
C GLU A 251 3.59 -3.49 -14.03
N VAL A 252 3.02 -2.97 -12.95
CA VAL A 252 3.42 -3.31 -11.59
C VAL A 252 2.62 -4.56 -11.18
N PRO A 253 3.25 -5.63 -10.70
CA PRO A 253 2.52 -6.82 -10.31
C PRO A 253 1.53 -6.51 -9.18
N PHE A 254 0.34 -7.12 -9.22
CA PHE A 254 -0.65 -6.98 -8.14
C PHE A 254 -0.09 -7.40 -6.78
N GLU A 255 0.80 -8.39 -6.77
CA GLU A 255 1.40 -8.98 -5.58
C GLU A 255 2.91 -9.07 -5.72
N ILE A 256 3.62 -8.80 -4.64
CA ILE A 256 5.00 -9.26 -4.46
C ILE A 256 5.08 -10.15 -3.23
N VAL A 257 5.92 -11.17 -3.28
CA VAL A 257 6.17 -12.10 -2.18
C VAL A 257 7.55 -11.83 -1.60
N ILE A 258 7.61 -11.77 -0.27
CA ILE A 258 8.81 -11.62 0.55
C ILE A 258 8.90 -12.81 1.50
#